data_AF-A0AB37HBE4-F1
#
_entry.id   AF-A0AB37HBE4-F1
#
_cell.length_a   1.000
_cell.length_b   1.000
_cell.length_c   1.000
_cell.angle_alpha   90.00
_cell.angle_beta   90.00
_cell.angle_gamma   90.00
#
_symmetry.space_group_name_H-M   'P 1'
#
loop_
_entity.id
_entity.type
_entity.pdbx_description
1 polymer ?
#
loop_
_entity_poly.entity_id
_entity_poly.type
_entity_poly.pdbx_seq_one_letter_code
_entity_poly.pdbx_strand_id
1 'polypeptide(L)' 'MKADEKMIKEIEEFDDAFPDGVFAIPRNPKEPRVKVRALFAHCDKLGIEPKDLSEKEMKEFLEYQKRE' A
#
# COMPACT_ATOMS: atom_id res chain seq x y z
N MET A 1 -18.64 -7.77 -26.46
CA MET A 1 -17.16 -7.72 -26.48
C MET A 1 -16.68 -9.02 -25.87
N LYS A 2 -16.11 -9.93 -26.68
CA LYS A 2 -15.56 -11.23 -26.21
C LYS A 2 -14.13 -11.06 -25.68
N ALA A 3 -13.89 -10.01 -24.89
CA ALA A 3 -12.76 -10.06 -23.99
C ALA A 3 -13.24 -10.86 -22.78
N ASP A 4 -12.71 -12.01 -22.43
CA ASP A 4 -12.12 -13.09 -23.19
C ASP A 4 -12.50 -14.25 -22.28
N GLU A 5 -13.53 -15.04 -22.61
CA GLU A 5 -14.05 -16.09 -21.72
C GLU A 5 -12.92 -17.05 -21.27
N LYS A 6 -11.93 -17.21 -22.17
CA LYS A 6 -10.65 -17.86 -21.91
C LYS A 6 -9.77 -17.12 -20.88
N MET A 7 -9.64 -15.79 -20.99
CA MET A 7 -8.84 -14.96 -20.08
C MET A 7 -9.47 -14.89 -18.68
N ILE A 8 -10.80 -14.84 -18.58
CA ILE A 8 -11.51 -14.92 -17.28
C ILE A 8 -11.18 -16.25 -16.60
N LYS A 9 -11.28 -17.35 -17.36
CA LYS A 9 -10.98 -18.69 -16.86
C LYS A 9 -9.51 -18.87 -16.45
N GLU A 10 -8.58 -18.30 -17.21
CA GLU A 10 -7.15 -18.29 -16.87
C GLU A 10 -6.85 -17.49 -15.60
N ILE A 11 -7.60 -16.41 -15.33
CA ILE A 11 -7.48 -15.63 -14.09
C ILE A 11 -8.02 -16.44 -12.90
N GLU A 12 -9.17 -17.09 -13.05
CA GLU A 12 -9.77 -17.94 -12.01
C GLU A 12 -8.85 -19.12 -11.66
N GLU A 13 -8.33 -19.84 -12.66
CA GLU A 13 -7.38 -20.94 -12.46
C GLU A 13 -6.07 -20.46 -11.79
N PHE A 14 -5.62 -19.24 -12.10
CA PHE A 14 -4.45 -18.64 -11.46
C PHE A 14 -4.72 -18.29 -9.99
N ASP A 15 -5.86 -17.70 -9.66
CA ASP A 15 -6.22 -17.31 -8.28
C ASP A 15 -6.43 -18.55 -7.39
N ASP A 16 -7.12 -19.57 -7.91
CA ASP A 16 -7.36 -20.85 -7.23
C ASP A 16 -6.07 -21.66 -7.00
N ALA A 17 -5.00 -21.41 -7.77
CA ALA A 17 -3.70 -22.07 -7.61
C ALA A 17 -2.93 -21.59 -6.36
N PHE A 18 -3.42 -20.55 -5.67
CA PHE A 18 -2.87 -20.08 -4.40
C PHE A 18 -3.83 -20.40 -3.24
N PRO A 19 -3.83 -21.64 -2.73
CA PRO A 19 -4.72 -22.05 -1.63
C PRO A 19 -4.51 -21.23 -0.36
N ASP A 20 -3.30 -20.70 -0.17
CA ASP A 20 -2.91 -19.77 0.89
C ASP A 20 -2.59 -18.39 0.30
N GLY A 21 -3.43 -17.89 -0.61
CA GLY A 21 -3.25 -16.61 -1.29
C GLY A 21 -2.87 -15.46 -0.35
N VAL A 22 -2.09 -14.50 -0.86
CA VAL A 22 -1.69 -13.33 -0.08
C VAL A 22 -2.88 -12.37 0.02
N PHE A 23 -3.72 -12.58 1.03
CA PHE A 23 -4.81 -11.66 1.34
C PHE A 23 -4.26 -10.43 2.08
N ALA A 24 -4.52 -9.24 1.54
CA ALA A 24 -4.27 -8.00 2.26
C ALA A 24 -5.50 -7.64 3.10
N ILE A 25 -5.32 -7.48 4.41
CA ILE A 25 -6.38 -6.93 5.26
C ILE A 25 -6.66 -5.49 4.77
N PRO A 26 -7.90 -5.17 4.39
CA PRO A 26 -8.23 -3.84 3.92
C PRO A 26 -8.00 -2.85 5.06
N ARG A 27 -7.37 -1.73 4.71
CA ARG A 27 -6.98 -0.70 5.67
C ARG A 27 -8.20 0.06 6.20
N ASN A 28 -8.14 0.46 7.47
CA ASN A 28 -9.16 1.33 8.05
C ASN A 28 -9.16 2.70 7.33
N PRO A 29 -10.28 3.15 6.74
CA PRO A 29 -10.34 4.43 6.04
C PRO A 29 -10.08 5.66 6.92
N LYS A 30 -10.11 5.51 8.25
CA LYS A 30 -9.81 6.60 9.21
C LYS A 30 -8.32 6.80 9.46
N GLU A 31 -7.49 5.82 9.13
CA GLU A 31 -6.05 5.94 9.30
C GLU A 31 -5.47 6.85 8.19
N PRO A 32 -4.22 7.34 8.31
CA PRO A 32 -3.45 7.97 7.22
C PRO A 32 -2.58 7.00 6.41
N ARG A 33 -2.46 7.19 5.09
CA ARG A 33 -1.53 6.44 4.24
C ARG A 33 -0.14 7.00 4.45
N VAL A 34 0.86 6.13 4.51
CA VAL A 34 2.26 6.56 4.64
C VAL A 34 2.88 6.69 3.26
N LYS A 35 3.48 7.84 2.95
CA LYS A 35 4.29 8.05 1.75
C LYS A 35 5.68 7.42 1.93
N VAL A 36 5.72 6.08 2.01
CA VAL A 36 6.91 5.29 2.38
C VAL A 36 8.16 5.68 1.58
N ARG A 37 8.04 5.84 0.26
CA ARG A 37 9.20 6.22 -0.58
C ARG A 37 9.77 7.59 -0.23
N ALA A 38 8.91 8.57 0.02
CA ALA A 38 9.34 9.92 0.36
C ALA A 38 9.95 9.97 1.77
N LEU A 39 9.35 9.22 2.70
CA LEU A 39 9.85 9.05 4.06
C LEU A 39 11.27 8.48 4.07
N PHE A 40 11.49 7.33 3.42
CA PHE A 40 12.82 6.72 3.36
C PHE A 40 13.84 7.62 2.65
N ALA A 41 13.47 8.26 1.53
CA ALA A 41 14.39 9.18 0.85
C ALA A 41 14.78 10.41 1.71
N HIS A 42 13.92 10.84 2.64
CA HIS A 42 14.25 11.90 3.60
C HIS A 42 15.17 11.37 4.70
N CYS A 43 14.84 10.22 5.29
CA CYS A 43 15.66 9.53 6.29
C CYS A 43 17.07 9.24 5.77
N ASP A 44 17.19 8.71 4.54
CA ASP A 44 18.47 8.38 3.91
C ASP A 44 19.38 9.60 3.73
N LYS A 45 18.81 10.78 3.44
CA LYS A 45 19.56 12.04 3.31
C LYS A 45 20.12 12.52 4.65
N LEU A 46 19.42 12.22 5.75
CA LEU A 46 19.81 12.60 7.10
C LEU A 46 20.64 11.52 7.80
N GLY A 47 20.69 10.31 7.25
CA GLY A 47 21.36 9.16 7.85
C GLY A 47 20.66 8.66 9.13
N ILE A 48 19.34 8.84 9.22
CA ILE A 48 18.54 8.42 10.39
C ILE A 48 17.49 7.39 9.98
N GLU A 49 16.88 6.70 10.94
CA GLU A 49 15.76 5.81 10.67
C GLU A 49 14.41 6.53 10.90
N PRO A 50 13.30 6.04 10.30
CA PRO A 50 11.97 6.64 10.51
C PRO A 50 11.53 6.72 11.98
N LYS A 51 12.07 5.86 12.85
CA LYS A 51 11.79 5.86 14.30
C LYS A 51 12.41 7.06 15.02
N ASP A 52 13.43 7.69 14.42
CA ASP A 52 14.15 8.83 14.97
C ASP A 52 13.51 10.17 14.60
N LEU A 53 12.52 10.15 13.70
CA LEU A 53 11.75 11.34 13.32
C LEU A 53 10.82 11.78 14.45
N SER A 54 10.68 13.09 14.61
CA SER A 54 9.64 13.64 15.47
C SER A 54 8.24 13.39 14.91
N GLU A 55 7.23 13.43 15.77
CA GLU A 55 5.83 13.32 15.34
C GLU A 55 5.42 14.40 14.32
N LYS A 56 6.08 15.57 14.37
CA LYS A 56 5.82 16.68 13.44
C LYS A 56 6.35 16.37 12.05
N GLU A 57 7.57 15.87 11.95
CA GLU A 57 8.18 15.48 10.67
C GLU A 57 7.45 14.28 10.06
N MET A 58 7.07 13.30 10.90
CA MET A 58 6.32 12.12 10.44
C MET A 58 4.98 12.53 9.79
N LYS A 59 4.29 13.56 10.30
CA LYS A 59 3.01 14.04 9.76
C LYS A 59 3.11 14.51 8.31
N GLU A 60 4.26 14.97 7.84
CA GLU A 60 4.43 15.39 6.43
C GLU A 60 4.31 14.20 5.46
N PHE A 61 4.59 12.99 5.94
CA PHE A 61 4.51 11.75 5.17
C PHE A 61 3.16 11.05 5.30
N LEU A 62 2.21 11.61 6.04
CA LEU A 62 0.88 11.03 6.27
C LEU A 62 -0.16 11.68 5.36
N GLU A 63 -0.90 10.86 4.61
CA GLU A 63 -1.98 11.28 3.73
C GLU A 63 -3.33 10.74 4.22
N TYR A 64 -4.19 11.64 4.69
CA TYR A 64 -5.54 11.30 5.09
C TYR A 64 -6.46 11.37 3.88
N GLN A 65 -7.21 10.29 3.60
CA GLN A 65 -8.24 10.37 2.56
C GLN A 65 -9.34 11.32 3.01
N LYS A 66 -9.60 12.37 2.22
CA LYS A 66 -10.82 13.16 2.35
C LYS A 66 -11.98 12.29 1.86
N ARG A 67 -13.00 12.16 2.69
CA ARG A 67 -14.31 11.68 2.22
C ARG A 67 -15.02 12.92 1.65
N GLU A 68 -15.36 12.87 0.37
CA GLU A 68 -16.28 13.84 -0.26
C GLU A 68 -17.72 13.55 0.18
#